data_AF-A0A103XU11-F1
#
_entry.id   AF-A0A103XU11-F1
#
_cell.length_a   1.000
_cell.length_b   1.000
_cell.length_c   1.000
_cell.angle_alpha   90.00
_cell.angle_beta   90.00
_cell.angle_gamma   90.00
#
_symmetry.space_group_name_H-M   'P 1'
#
loop_
_entity.id
_entity.type
_entity.pdbx_description
1 polymer ?
#
loop_
_entity_poly.entity_id
_entity_poly.type
_entity_poly.pdbx_seq_one_letter_code
_entity_poly.pdbx_strand_id
1 'polypeptide(L)'
;MAREVCIAFRQGVCGFDLLCCESRSYVCDVNGWSFVKNSYKYYDDVACVLRKMFLDAKAPHLSTTIPPILPWKVNEPAQTFEGLRRQGSGIIGSFGQAEELRCVIAIIRHGDRTPKQKVKLKVTEEKLLNIMLKYNGGQPRAETKLKSAVQLQDLLDATRILVPRTRPSPGSDNEAEDIEHVEKLRQVKAVLEEGGHFSGIYRKVQLKPLKWVKAAKADTEEERPIEALMVLKYGGVLTHAGQKQAEELGRYFRNNMYLGEGTGLLRLHTLAMLSLNTGLMKLS
;
A
#
# COMPACT_ATOMS: atom_id res chain seq x y z
N MET A 1 -2.73 -23.83 -1.18
CA MET A 1 -3.02 -22.46 -0.70
C MET A 1 -1.86 -21.47 -0.85
N ALA A 2 -0.85 -21.42 0.04
CA ALA A 2 0.16 -20.34 0.01
C ALA A 2 0.90 -20.22 -1.35
N ARG A 3 1.32 -21.36 -1.92
CA ARG A 3 1.92 -21.42 -3.26
C ARG A 3 0.99 -20.89 -4.36
N GLU A 4 -0.29 -21.22 -4.29
CA GLU A 4 -1.30 -20.78 -5.27
C GLU A 4 -1.51 -19.27 -5.21
N VAL A 5 -1.56 -18.70 -4.00
CA VAL A 5 -1.63 -17.24 -3.81
C VAL A 5 -0.41 -16.56 -4.44
N CYS A 6 0.81 -17.01 -4.13
CA CYS A 6 2.02 -16.40 -4.71
C CYS A 6 2.03 -16.46 -6.24
N ILE A 7 1.59 -17.59 -6.84
CA ILE A 7 1.51 -17.75 -8.30
C ILE A 7 0.42 -16.87 -8.91
N ALA A 8 -0.79 -16.88 -8.32
CA ALA A 8 -1.93 -16.13 -8.83
C ALA A 8 -1.67 -14.62 -8.85
N PHE A 9 -1.02 -14.09 -7.82
CA PHE A 9 -0.69 -12.67 -7.72
C PHE A 9 0.68 -12.32 -8.32
N ARG A 10 1.42 -13.31 -8.84
CA ARG A 10 2.79 -13.16 -9.39
C ARG A 10 3.74 -12.42 -8.44
N GLN A 11 3.66 -12.76 -7.15
CA GLN A 11 4.46 -12.13 -6.10
C GLN A 11 5.27 -13.20 -5.35
N GLY A 12 6.60 -13.14 -5.50
CA GLY A 12 7.53 -14.07 -4.85
C GLY A 12 7.65 -13.89 -3.32
N VAL A 13 7.39 -12.66 -2.83
CA VAL A 13 7.24 -12.35 -1.41
C VAL A 13 5.83 -11.78 -1.23
N CYS A 14 4.97 -12.52 -0.53
CA CYS A 14 3.56 -12.18 -0.40
C CYS A 14 3.04 -12.48 1.01
N GLY A 15 2.42 -11.49 1.65
CA GLY A 15 1.62 -11.65 2.85
C GLY A 15 0.14 -11.77 2.52
N PHE A 16 -0.55 -12.67 3.20
CA PHE A 16 -2.00 -12.86 3.10
C PHE A 16 -2.53 -13.37 4.44
N ASP A 17 -3.79 -13.09 4.71
CA ASP A 17 -4.45 -13.43 5.96
C ASP A 17 -5.38 -14.63 5.75
N LEU A 18 -5.38 -15.53 6.72
CA LEU A 18 -6.18 -16.74 6.73
C LEU A 18 -7.22 -16.69 7.84
N LEU A 19 -8.45 -17.07 7.49
CA LEU A 19 -9.48 -17.46 8.45
C LEU A 19 -9.56 -18.98 8.47
N CYS A 20 -9.27 -19.58 9.62
CA CYS A 20 -9.46 -21.00 9.84
C CYS A 20 -10.82 -21.22 10.51
N CYS A 21 -11.69 -21.99 9.86
CA CYS A 21 -12.99 -22.39 10.39
C CYS A 21 -13.12 -23.91 10.28
N GLU A 22 -13.42 -24.56 11.40
CA GLU A 22 -13.43 -26.02 11.53
C GLU A 22 -12.11 -26.64 11.06
N SER A 23 -12.13 -27.36 9.93
CA SER A 23 -11.00 -28.04 9.28
C SER A 23 -10.56 -27.39 7.97
N ARG A 24 -11.07 -26.18 7.66
CA ARG A 24 -10.78 -25.48 6.40
C ARG A 24 -10.12 -24.13 6.67
N SER A 25 -9.22 -23.74 5.77
CA SER A 25 -8.60 -22.42 5.76
C SER A 25 -9.11 -21.64 4.56
N TYR A 26 -9.47 -20.38 4.78
CA TYR A 26 -9.95 -19.46 3.75
C TYR A 26 -9.06 -18.23 3.72
N VAL A 27 -8.62 -17.80 2.53
CA VAL A 27 -7.90 -16.53 2.37
C VAL A 27 -8.91 -15.40 2.45
N CYS A 28 -8.72 -14.47 3.39
CA CYS A 28 -9.63 -13.33 3.60
C CYS A 28 -9.04 -11.99 3.17
N ASP A 29 -7.71 -11.89 3.09
CA ASP A 29 -7.02 -10.70 2.61
C ASP A 29 -5.69 -11.08 1.94
N VAL A 30 -5.29 -10.35 0.90
CA VAL A 30 -3.99 -10.52 0.22
C VAL A 30 -3.31 -9.15 0.17
N ASN A 31 -2.27 -9.00 0.98
CA ASN A 31 -1.57 -7.73 1.23
C ASN A 31 -0.46 -7.46 0.21
N GLY A 32 0.01 -8.50 -0.48
CA GLY A 32 1.15 -8.46 -1.38
C GLY A 32 2.48 -8.35 -0.66
N TRP A 33 3.44 -7.55 -1.16
CA TRP A 33 4.81 -7.55 -0.62
C TRP A 33 4.86 -7.20 0.88
N SER A 34 5.21 -8.18 1.70
CA SER A 34 5.26 -8.05 3.16
C SER A 34 6.37 -8.93 3.76
N PHE A 35 7.00 -8.46 4.83
CA PHE A 35 8.03 -9.19 5.57
C PHE A 35 7.58 -9.42 7.02
N VAL A 36 7.93 -10.58 7.58
CA VAL A 36 7.84 -10.84 9.02
C VAL A 36 8.82 -9.92 9.75
N LYS A 37 8.37 -9.35 10.87
CA LYS A 37 9.18 -8.45 11.69
C LYS A 37 9.78 -9.20 12.87
N ASN A 38 10.93 -8.74 13.34
CA ASN A 38 11.61 -9.19 14.56
C ASN A 38 11.96 -10.69 14.58
N SER A 39 12.16 -11.32 13.42
CA SER A 39 12.56 -12.72 13.32
C SER A 39 13.85 -12.85 12.51
N TYR A 40 14.97 -13.01 13.21
CA TYR A 40 16.29 -13.20 12.57
C TYR A 40 16.33 -14.44 11.67
N LYS A 41 15.70 -15.54 12.11
CA LYS A 41 15.55 -16.75 11.30
C LYS A 41 14.84 -16.45 9.98
N TYR A 42 13.74 -15.71 10.02
CA TYR A 42 13.02 -15.34 8.80
C TYR A 42 13.89 -14.50 7.86
N TYR A 43 14.66 -13.55 8.40
CA TYR A 43 15.56 -12.73 7.60
C TYR A 43 16.64 -13.55 6.90
N ASP A 44 17.22 -14.53 7.60
CA ASP A 44 18.18 -15.45 7.00
C ASP A 44 17.53 -16.30 5.90
N ASP A 45 16.40 -16.94 6.20
CA ASP A 45 15.70 -17.84 5.28
C ASP A 45 15.25 -17.09 4.01
N VAL A 46 14.67 -15.89 4.16
CA VAL A 46 14.20 -15.10 3.01
C VAL A 46 15.35 -14.56 2.18
N ALA A 47 16.50 -14.22 2.80
CA ALA A 47 17.70 -13.80 2.08
C ALA A 47 18.25 -14.95 1.23
N CYS A 48 18.30 -16.18 1.75
CA CYS A 48 18.68 -17.37 0.98
C CYS A 48 17.77 -17.58 -0.23
N VAL A 49 16.44 -17.53 -0.02
CA VAL A 49 15.45 -17.77 -1.07
C VAL A 49 15.53 -16.70 -2.15
N LEU A 50 15.58 -15.42 -1.77
CA LEU A 50 15.69 -14.31 -2.72
C LEU A 50 16.99 -14.38 -3.52
N ARG A 51 18.12 -14.68 -2.86
CA ARG A 51 19.40 -14.88 -3.53
C ARG A 51 19.32 -15.98 -4.57
N LYS A 52 18.73 -17.13 -4.23
CA LYS A 52 18.51 -18.22 -5.17
C LYS A 52 17.63 -17.80 -6.34
N MET A 53 16.51 -17.12 -6.08
CA MET A 53 15.62 -16.62 -7.14
C MET A 53 16.33 -15.67 -8.11
N PHE A 54 17.19 -14.78 -7.60
CA PHE A 54 17.97 -13.87 -8.44
C PHE A 54 19.04 -14.60 -9.25
N LEU A 55 19.74 -15.57 -8.65
CA LEU A 55 20.71 -16.39 -9.36
C LEU A 55 20.05 -17.23 -10.45
N ASP A 56 18.94 -17.92 -10.15
CA ASP A 56 18.18 -18.68 -11.15
C ASP A 56 17.73 -17.79 -12.33
N ALA A 57 17.32 -16.55 -12.05
CA ALA A 57 16.83 -15.63 -13.08
C ALA A 57 17.93 -14.92 -13.89
N LYS A 58 19.12 -14.68 -13.31
CA LYS A 58 20.17 -13.85 -13.93
C LYS A 58 21.47 -14.57 -14.21
N ALA A 59 21.77 -15.63 -13.47
CA ALA A 59 23.00 -16.42 -13.58
C ALA A 59 22.74 -17.89 -13.22
N PRO A 60 21.90 -18.62 -13.98
CA PRO A 60 21.50 -20.00 -13.64
C PRO A 60 22.69 -20.96 -13.52
N HIS A 61 23.77 -20.71 -14.28
CA HIS A 61 25.04 -21.44 -14.18
C HIS A 61 25.72 -21.32 -12.79
N LEU A 62 25.48 -20.22 -12.07
CA LEU A 62 25.99 -20.03 -10.70
C LEU A 62 25.05 -20.60 -9.65
N SER A 63 23.76 -20.72 -9.93
CA SER A 63 22.76 -21.21 -8.95
C SER A 63 23.01 -22.67 -8.53
N THR A 64 23.52 -23.50 -9.42
CA THR A 64 23.94 -24.88 -9.13
C THR A 64 25.29 -24.98 -8.42
N THR A 65 26.15 -23.97 -8.58
CA THR A 65 27.52 -23.97 -8.04
C THR A 65 27.58 -23.36 -6.65
N ILE A 66 26.72 -22.37 -6.38
CA ILE A 66 26.74 -21.61 -5.15
C ILE A 66 25.70 -22.20 -4.19
N PRO A 67 26.11 -22.70 -3.00
CA PRO A 67 25.17 -23.25 -2.04
C PRO A 67 24.17 -22.18 -1.55
N PRO A 68 22.92 -22.58 -1.23
CA PRO A 68 21.87 -21.69 -0.75
C PRO A 68 22.05 -21.35 0.75
N ILE A 69 23.30 -21.17 1.17
CA ILE A 69 23.71 -20.85 2.54
C ILE A 69 24.26 -19.43 2.52
N LEU A 70 23.95 -18.65 3.56
CA LEU A 70 24.46 -17.29 3.69
C LEU A 70 25.96 -17.33 4.01
N PRO A 71 26.78 -16.47 3.38
CA PRO A 71 28.24 -16.49 3.54
C PRO A 71 28.70 -16.43 5.00
N TRP A 72 27.99 -15.66 5.84
CA TRP A 72 28.34 -15.46 7.25
C TRP A 72 27.91 -16.60 8.18
N LYS A 73 27.23 -17.64 7.68
CA LYS A 73 26.92 -18.86 8.46
C LYS A 73 27.95 -19.98 8.27
N VAL A 74 28.92 -19.77 7.39
CA VAL A 74 30.01 -20.72 7.16
C VAL A 74 31.13 -20.41 8.14
N ASN A 75 31.29 -21.25 9.17
CA ASN A 75 32.37 -21.15 10.16
C ASN A 75 33.71 -21.76 9.69
N GLU A 76 33.80 -22.22 8.43
CA GLU A 76 35.01 -22.81 7.87
C GLU A 76 35.59 -21.94 6.74
N PRO A 77 36.92 -21.83 6.64
CA PRO A 77 37.56 -21.13 5.53
C PRO A 77 37.15 -21.79 4.21
N ALA A 78 36.56 -21.01 3.31
CA ALA A 78 36.04 -21.48 2.04
C ALA A 78 37.11 -22.26 1.25
N GLN A 79 36.86 -23.54 1.00
CA GLN A 79 37.68 -24.32 0.07
C GLN A 79 37.57 -23.72 -1.33
N THR A 80 38.71 -23.57 -1.97
CA THR A 80 38.87 -23.01 -3.31
C THR A 80 38.13 -23.86 -4.34
N PHE A 81 36.95 -23.41 -4.78
CA PHE A 81 36.23 -24.03 -5.90
C PHE A 81 36.94 -23.69 -7.22
N GLU A 82 37.61 -24.69 -7.78
CA GLU A 82 38.49 -24.60 -8.96
C GLU A 82 37.73 -24.41 -10.31
N GLY A 83 36.40 -24.31 -10.30
CA GLY A 83 35.56 -24.29 -11.51
C GLY A 83 35.27 -22.91 -12.14
N LEU A 84 35.62 -21.80 -11.48
CA LEU A 84 35.29 -20.43 -11.94
C LEU A 84 36.42 -19.79 -12.77
N ARG A 85 36.88 -20.45 -13.85
CA ARG A 85 37.74 -19.77 -14.84
C ARG A 85 36.86 -18.92 -15.77
N ARG A 86 36.91 -17.60 -15.60
CA ARG A 86 36.28 -16.61 -16.47
C ARG A 86 36.78 -16.79 -17.91
N GLN A 87 35.87 -17.05 -18.86
CA GLN A 87 36.16 -16.74 -20.26
C GLN A 87 36.10 -15.21 -20.43
N GLY A 88 37.22 -14.62 -20.84
CA GLY A 88 37.30 -13.24 -21.33
C GLY A 88 37.86 -12.23 -20.33
N SER A 89 39.19 -12.10 -20.30
CA SER A 89 39.90 -10.82 -20.38
C SER A 89 41.40 -11.09 -20.26
N GLY A 90 42.12 -10.95 -21.37
CA GLY A 90 43.58 -11.11 -21.45
C GLY A 90 44.31 -9.89 -20.91
N ILE A 91 44.15 -9.57 -19.62
CA ILE A 91 44.99 -8.58 -18.95
C ILE A 91 45.61 -9.26 -17.73
N ILE A 92 46.93 -9.38 -17.78
CA ILE A 92 47.77 -9.94 -16.72
C ILE A 92 47.68 -9.00 -15.53
N GLY A 93 46.81 -9.35 -14.59
CA GLY A 93 46.73 -8.78 -13.26
C GLY A 93 46.24 -9.89 -12.35
N SER A 94 47.07 -10.31 -11.40
CA SER A 94 46.76 -11.33 -10.42
C SER A 94 45.68 -10.83 -9.45
N PHE A 95 44.43 -10.79 -9.90
CA PHE A 95 43.29 -10.65 -8.99
C PHE A 95 42.99 -12.05 -8.48
N GLY A 96 43.41 -12.31 -7.24
CA GLY A 96 43.12 -13.56 -6.53
C GLY A 96 41.62 -13.81 -6.43
N GLN A 97 41.25 -14.95 -5.83
CA GLN A 97 39.88 -15.42 -5.57
C GLN A 97 39.06 -14.50 -4.61
N ALA A 98 39.28 -13.19 -4.63
CA ALA A 98 38.52 -12.23 -3.89
C ALA A 98 37.15 -12.02 -4.56
N GLU A 99 36.08 -12.10 -3.75
CA GLU A 99 34.73 -11.76 -4.18
C GLU A 99 34.72 -10.32 -4.73
N GLU A 100 34.35 -10.15 -6.01
CA GLU A 100 34.28 -8.83 -6.65
C GLU A 100 32.88 -8.22 -6.43
N LEU A 101 32.81 -7.08 -5.74
CA LEU A 101 31.57 -6.33 -5.56
C LEU A 101 31.01 -5.88 -6.91
N ARG A 102 29.92 -6.52 -7.38
CA ARG A 102 29.32 -6.23 -8.69
C ARG A 102 28.33 -5.06 -8.68
N CYS A 103 27.55 -4.93 -7.61
CA CYS A 103 26.60 -3.83 -7.45
C CYS A 103 26.24 -3.63 -5.99
N VAL A 104 25.89 -2.40 -5.63
CA VAL A 104 25.24 -2.07 -4.36
C VAL A 104 23.82 -1.61 -4.67
N ILE A 105 22.84 -2.27 -4.08
CA ILE A 105 21.43 -1.86 -4.15
C ILE A 105 21.03 -1.37 -2.77
N ALA A 106 20.71 -0.09 -2.66
CA ALA A 106 20.19 0.51 -1.42
C ALA A 106 18.71 0.87 -1.60
N ILE A 107 17.87 0.35 -0.71
CA ILE A 107 16.44 0.68 -0.66
C ILE A 107 16.22 1.64 0.50
N ILE A 108 15.96 2.91 0.17
CA ILE A 108 15.72 3.96 1.15
C ILE A 108 14.22 4.21 1.24
N ARG A 109 13.68 4.01 2.44
CA ARG A 109 12.27 4.26 2.76
C ARG A 109 12.18 5.42 3.74
N HIS A 110 11.37 6.42 3.39
CA HIS A 110 11.00 7.50 4.30
C HIS A 110 9.51 7.40 4.66
N GLY A 111 9.20 7.62 5.94
CA GLY A 111 7.88 7.37 6.50
C GLY A 111 7.04 8.63 6.75
N ASP A 112 7.56 9.81 6.42
CA ASP A 112 6.88 11.08 6.72
C ASP A 112 5.60 11.24 5.87
N ARG A 113 4.47 11.29 6.58
CA ARG A 113 3.13 11.28 6.00
C ARG A 113 2.24 12.22 6.79
N THR A 114 1.25 12.79 6.12
CA THR A 114 0.22 13.58 6.81
C THR A 114 -0.57 12.69 7.80
N PRO A 115 -1.02 13.24 8.94
CA PRO A 115 -1.84 12.48 9.89
C PRO A 115 -3.07 11.87 9.22
N LYS A 116 -3.36 10.60 9.53
CA LYS A 116 -4.58 9.94 9.05
C LYS A 116 -5.75 10.36 9.92
N GLN A 117 -6.77 10.96 9.32
CA GLN A 117 -7.94 11.47 10.02
C GLN A 117 -9.19 10.64 9.67
N LYS A 118 -10.18 10.70 10.55
CA LYS A 118 -11.44 9.97 10.42
C LYS A 118 -12.59 10.82 10.95
N VAL A 119 -13.59 11.04 10.10
CA VAL A 119 -14.87 11.67 10.47
C VAL A 119 -15.94 10.60 10.51
N LYS A 120 -16.80 10.65 11.52
CA LYS A 120 -17.99 9.81 11.65
C LYS A 120 -19.21 10.69 11.81
N LEU A 121 -20.24 10.44 11.04
CA LEU A 121 -21.53 11.11 11.17
C LEU A 121 -22.66 10.13 10.89
N LYS A 122 -23.78 10.29 11.60
CA LYS A 122 -25.02 9.59 11.28
C LYS A 122 -25.69 10.33 10.13
N VAL A 123 -26.21 9.58 9.18
CA VAL A 123 -26.92 10.10 8.00
C VAL A 123 -28.31 9.49 7.96
N THR A 124 -29.30 10.33 7.79
CA THR A 124 -30.73 9.99 7.66
C THR A 124 -31.28 10.44 6.32
N GLU A 125 -30.48 11.16 5.53
CA GLU A 125 -30.88 11.78 4.28
C GLU A 125 -30.99 10.75 3.16
N GLU A 126 -32.17 10.70 2.53
CA GLU A 126 -32.48 9.74 1.48
C GLU A 126 -31.46 9.76 0.33
N LYS A 127 -30.89 10.92 -0.02
CA LYS A 127 -29.88 11.04 -1.08
C LYS A 127 -28.62 10.24 -0.78
N LEU A 128 -28.14 10.26 0.47
CA LEU A 128 -26.95 9.52 0.89
C LEU A 128 -27.27 8.03 1.06
N LEU A 129 -28.46 7.71 1.55
CA LEU A 129 -28.95 6.33 1.69
C LEU A 129 -29.16 5.66 0.32
N ASN A 130 -29.62 6.41 -0.69
CA ASN A 130 -29.76 5.93 -2.07
C ASN A 130 -28.39 5.63 -2.72
N ILE A 131 -27.36 6.41 -2.41
CA ILE A 131 -25.97 6.13 -2.87
C ILE A 131 -25.47 4.81 -2.26
N MET A 132 -25.80 4.55 -0.99
CA MET A 132 -25.48 3.27 -0.36
C MET A 132 -26.08 2.10 -1.15
N LEU A 133 -27.39 2.16 -1.41
CA LEU A 133 -28.10 1.13 -2.16
C LEU A 133 -27.59 0.97 -3.61
N LYS A 134 -27.28 2.10 -4.28
CA LYS A 134 -26.73 2.11 -5.64
C LYS A 134 -25.44 1.29 -5.76
N TYR A 135 -24.55 1.39 -4.77
CA TYR A 135 -23.22 0.78 -4.85
C TYR A 135 -23.07 -0.55 -4.09
N ASN A 136 -24.08 -0.99 -3.34
CA ASN A 136 -24.10 -2.31 -2.70
C ASN A 136 -25.03 -3.34 -3.37
N GLY A 137 -25.56 -3.02 -4.56
CA GLY A 137 -26.47 -3.91 -5.28
C GLY A 137 -27.86 -3.99 -4.66
N GLY A 138 -28.32 -2.90 -4.02
CA GLY A 138 -29.66 -2.81 -3.43
C GLY A 138 -29.82 -3.55 -2.10
N GLN A 139 -28.72 -3.97 -1.45
CA GLN A 139 -28.76 -4.71 -0.19
C GLN A 139 -28.85 -3.77 1.02
N PRO A 140 -29.99 -3.63 1.69
CA PRO A 140 -30.21 -2.57 2.68
C PRO A 140 -29.39 -2.73 3.96
N ARG A 141 -28.96 -3.97 4.26
CA ARG A 141 -28.21 -4.34 5.45
C ARG A 141 -26.69 -4.44 5.21
N ALA A 142 -26.23 -4.36 3.97
CA ALA A 142 -24.83 -4.50 3.63
C ALA A 142 -24.07 -3.16 3.72
N GLU A 143 -22.84 -3.19 4.25
CA GLU A 143 -21.97 -2.01 4.25
C GLU A 143 -21.52 -1.64 2.84
N THR A 144 -21.46 -0.35 2.53
CA THR A 144 -20.96 0.16 1.25
C THR A 144 -19.61 0.82 1.44
N LYS A 145 -18.62 0.48 0.61
CA LYS A 145 -17.28 1.09 0.61
C LYS A 145 -17.06 1.84 -0.69
N LEU A 146 -17.00 3.16 -0.61
CA LEU A 146 -16.72 4.04 -1.74
C LEU A 146 -15.20 4.32 -1.79
N LYS A 147 -14.56 3.95 -2.90
CA LYS A 147 -13.11 4.09 -3.13
C LYS A 147 -12.77 4.67 -4.50
N SER A 148 -13.65 4.56 -5.49
CA SER A 148 -13.37 5.07 -6.84
C SER A 148 -13.72 6.55 -6.96
N ALA A 149 -13.10 7.23 -7.92
CA ALA A 149 -13.36 8.64 -8.20
C ALA A 149 -14.85 8.91 -8.47
N VAL A 150 -15.48 8.06 -9.29
CA VAL A 150 -16.91 8.18 -9.64
C VAL A 150 -17.80 8.04 -8.40
N GLN A 151 -17.53 7.04 -7.55
CA GLN A 151 -18.27 6.83 -6.30
C GLN A 151 -18.15 8.01 -5.34
N LEU A 152 -16.95 8.57 -5.19
CA LEU A 152 -16.71 9.71 -4.31
C LEU A 152 -17.29 11.01 -4.88
N GLN A 153 -17.34 11.15 -6.21
CA GLN A 153 -17.97 12.27 -6.89
C GLN A 153 -19.47 12.29 -6.67
N ASP A 154 -20.15 11.15 -6.87
CA ASP A 154 -21.59 11.01 -6.58
C ASP A 154 -21.92 11.41 -5.14
N LEU A 155 -21.10 10.98 -4.18
CA LEU A 155 -21.26 11.32 -2.77
C LEU A 155 -21.04 12.82 -2.52
N LEU A 156 -20.03 13.41 -3.15
CA LEU A 156 -19.76 14.84 -3.06
C LEU A 156 -20.94 15.66 -3.60
N ASP A 157 -21.50 15.29 -4.74
CA ASP A 157 -22.62 16.01 -5.34
C ASP A 157 -23.89 15.89 -4.50
N ALA A 158 -24.17 14.73 -3.90
CA ALA A 158 -25.24 14.62 -2.90
C ALA A 158 -24.99 15.50 -1.68
N THR A 159 -23.76 15.50 -1.15
CA THR A 159 -23.37 16.30 0.03
C THR A 159 -23.48 17.79 -0.26
N ARG A 160 -23.14 18.26 -1.47
CA ARG A 160 -23.27 19.67 -1.88
C ARG A 160 -24.70 20.17 -1.83
N ILE A 161 -25.68 19.30 -2.10
CA ILE A 161 -27.10 19.66 -2.04
C ILE A 161 -27.60 19.70 -0.60
N LEU A 162 -27.02 18.86 0.28
CA LEU A 162 -27.44 18.75 1.68
C LEU A 162 -26.81 19.80 2.60
N VAL A 163 -25.61 20.29 2.29
CA VAL A 163 -24.95 21.33 3.09
C VAL A 163 -25.66 22.68 2.89
N PRO A 164 -26.22 23.30 3.95
CA PRO A 164 -26.87 24.60 3.85
C PRO A 164 -25.89 25.69 3.42
N ARG A 165 -26.34 26.62 2.54
CA ARG A 165 -25.52 27.73 2.03
C ARG A 165 -25.25 28.81 3.09
N THR A 166 -26.12 28.92 4.08
CA THR A 166 -26.05 29.90 5.19
C THR A 166 -25.74 29.20 6.51
N ARG A 167 -25.03 29.89 7.42
CA ARG A 167 -24.88 29.42 8.80
C ARG A 167 -26.27 29.45 9.48
N PRO A 168 -26.65 28.42 10.26
CA PRO A 168 -27.90 28.47 11.03
C PRO A 168 -27.92 29.72 11.91
N SER A 169 -29.02 30.47 11.90
CA SER A 169 -29.28 31.51 12.90
C SER A 169 -29.66 30.84 14.23
N PRO A 170 -29.18 31.35 15.38
CA PRO A 170 -29.39 30.72 16.67
C PRO A 170 -30.84 30.91 17.17
N GLY A 171 -31.47 29.82 17.64
CA GLY A 171 -32.78 29.78 18.26
C GLY A 171 -33.43 28.38 18.39
N SER A 172 -32.92 27.50 19.29
CA SER A 172 -33.68 26.44 20.04
C SER A 172 -32.73 25.45 20.76
N ASP A 173 -33.19 24.79 21.84
CA ASP A 173 -32.40 23.86 22.68
C ASP A 173 -31.97 22.54 21.99
N ASN A 174 -32.54 22.17 20.82
CA ASN A 174 -32.08 21.03 19.99
C ASN A 174 -30.95 21.40 19.01
N GLU A 175 -30.52 22.66 18.98
CA GLU A 175 -29.57 23.15 17.96
C GLU A 175 -28.16 22.59 18.09
N ALA A 176 -27.71 22.20 19.27
CA ALA A 176 -26.33 21.76 19.44
C ALA A 176 -26.00 20.51 18.59
N GLU A 177 -26.92 19.54 18.53
CA GLU A 177 -26.77 18.33 17.73
C GLU A 177 -26.89 18.62 16.22
N ASP A 178 -27.84 19.49 15.83
CA ASP A 178 -28.05 19.89 14.45
C ASP A 178 -26.88 20.74 13.90
N ILE A 179 -26.34 21.65 14.72
CA ILE A 179 -25.15 22.45 14.38
C ILE A 179 -23.94 21.54 14.21
N GLU A 180 -23.72 20.58 15.12
CA GLU A 180 -22.61 19.62 14.99
C GLU A 180 -22.76 18.75 13.73
N HIS A 181 -23.98 18.33 13.41
CA HIS A 181 -24.28 17.54 12.22
C HIS A 181 -23.96 18.31 10.93
N VAL A 182 -24.42 19.56 10.84
CA VAL A 182 -24.13 20.46 9.71
C VAL A 182 -22.63 20.71 9.57
N GLU A 183 -21.91 20.89 10.67
CA GLU A 183 -20.47 21.13 10.64
C GLU A 183 -19.69 19.88 10.19
N LYS A 184 -20.10 18.69 10.61
CA LYS A 184 -19.55 17.41 10.09
C LYS A 184 -19.84 17.24 8.60
N LEU A 185 -21.02 17.60 8.12
CA LEU A 185 -21.34 17.57 6.69
C LEU A 185 -20.50 18.57 5.90
N ARG A 186 -20.27 19.79 6.43
CA ARG A 186 -19.32 20.76 5.84
C ARG A 186 -17.91 20.21 5.78
N GLN A 187 -17.45 19.54 6.85
CA GLN A 187 -16.13 18.90 6.87
C GLN A 187 -16.03 17.80 5.82
N VAL A 188 -17.06 16.95 5.67
CA VAL A 188 -17.10 15.91 4.62
C VAL A 188 -17.00 16.54 3.24
N LYS A 189 -17.78 17.61 2.97
CA LYS A 189 -17.71 18.35 1.70
C LYS A 189 -16.30 18.88 1.46
N ALA A 190 -15.72 19.59 2.42
CA ALA A 190 -14.39 20.19 2.29
C ALA A 190 -13.30 19.14 1.97
N VAL A 191 -13.31 18.00 2.67
CA VAL A 191 -12.35 16.91 2.43
C VAL A 191 -12.55 16.25 1.06
N LEU A 192 -13.79 16.11 0.60
CA LEU A 192 -14.06 15.54 -0.73
C LEU A 192 -13.69 16.51 -1.86
N GLU A 193 -13.86 17.82 -1.66
CA GLU A 193 -13.49 18.88 -2.62
C GLU A 193 -11.99 19.20 -2.65
N GLU A 194 -11.29 18.96 -1.54
CA GLU A 194 -9.86 19.20 -1.43
C GLU A 194 -9.10 18.52 -2.60
N GLY A 195 -8.20 19.23 -3.28
CA GLY A 195 -7.46 18.68 -4.41
C GLY A 195 -8.20 18.61 -5.75
N GLY A 196 -9.47 19.02 -5.83
CA GLY A 196 -10.24 19.28 -7.06
C GLY A 196 -10.62 18.05 -7.90
N HIS A 197 -9.72 17.10 -8.06
CA HIS A 197 -9.92 15.83 -8.73
C HIS A 197 -9.52 14.70 -7.78
N PHE A 198 -10.23 13.56 -7.83
CA PHE A 198 -9.86 12.36 -7.08
C PHE A 198 -8.61 11.66 -7.66
N SER A 199 -7.57 12.41 -8.04
CA SER A 199 -6.28 11.90 -8.47
C SER A 199 -5.44 11.51 -7.25
N GLY A 200 -4.99 10.25 -7.16
CA GLY A 200 -4.25 9.75 -5.99
C GLY A 200 -5.16 9.55 -4.78
N ILE A 201 -6.14 8.64 -4.89
CA ILE A 201 -7.23 8.53 -3.91
C ILE A 201 -6.73 7.96 -2.57
N TYR A 202 -6.48 8.85 -1.61
CA TYR A 202 -6.23 8.54 -0.19
C TYR A 202 -7.49 8.67 0.67
N ARG A 203 -8.67 8.67 0.03
CA ARG A 203 -9.97 8.87 0.66
C ARG A 203 -10.79 7.61 0.55
N LYS A 204 -11.46 7.24 1.63
CA LYS A 204 -12.39 6.12 1.65
C LYS A 204 -13.60 6.50 2.49
N VAL A 205 -14.78 6.35 1.90
CA VAL A 205 -16.04 6.48 2.63
C VAL A 205 -16.62 5.10 2.85
N GLN A 206 -17.09 4.85 4.07
CA GLN A 206 -17.84 3.65 4.41
C GLN A 206 -19.21 4.07 4.94
N LEU A 207 -20.27 3.55 4.32
CA LEU A 207 -21.64 3.72 4.77
C LEU A 207 -22.07 2.41 5.42
N LYS A 208 -22.45 2.46 6.69
CA LYS A 208 -22.90 1.29 7.46
C LYS A 208 -24.35 1.49 7.88
N PRO A 209 -25.30 0.65 7.44
CA PRO A 209 -26.69 0.77 7.87
C PRO A 209 -26.79 0.55 9.38
N LEU A 210 -27.59 1.38 10.05
CA LEU A 210 -27.90 1.29 11.47
C LEU A 210 -29.34 0.84 11.70
N LYS A 211 -30.28 1.37 10.91
CA LYS A 211 -31.71 1.03 10.99
C LYS A 211 -32.32 0.94 9.60
N TRP A 212 -33.32 0.08 9.45
CA TRP A 212 -34.05 -0.17 8.20
C TRP A 212 -35.53 -0.42 8.48
N VAL A 213 -36.36 -0.14 7.49
CA VAL A 213 -37.82 -0.32 7.53
C VAL A 213 -38.24 -1.10 6.30
N LYS A 214 -39.23 -2.00 6.46
CA LYS A 214 -39.89 -2.66 5.34
C LYS A 214 -40.93 -1.72 4.75
N ALA A 215 -40.72 -1.28 3.52
CA ALA A 215 -41.68 -0.47 2.79
C ALA A 215 -42.43 -1.37 1.79
N ALA A 216 -43.76 -1.40 1.90
CA ALA A 216 -44.59 -2.02 0.88
C ALA A 216 -44.69 -1.08 -0.33
N LYS A 217 -44.10 -1.47 -1.46
CA LYS A 217 -44.35 -0.81 -2.75
C LYS A 217 -44.91 -1.83 -3.74
N ALA A 218 -46.19 -1.65 -4.04
CA ALA A 218 -46.99 -2.09 -5.19
C ALA A 218 -46.94 -3.56 -5.69
N ASP A 219 -45.99 -4.41 -5.27
CA ASP A 219 -46.02 -5.88 -5.40
C ASP A 219 -44.73 -6.57 -4.87
N THR A 220 -43.77 -5.81 -4.32
CA THR A 220 -42.52 -6.37 -3.72
C THR A 220 -42.22 -5.72 -2.37
N GLU A 221 -41.92 -6.52 -1.34
CA GLU A 221 -41.39 -6.02 -0.06
C GLU A 221 -39.96 -5.48 -0.28
N GLU A 222 -39.80 -4.15 -0.33
CA GLU A 222 -38.49 -3.52 -0.37
C GLU A 222 -38.08 -3.06 1.04
N GLU A 223 -37.01 -3.64 1.58
CA GLU A 223 -36.35 -3.09 2.76
C GLU A 223 -35.58 -1.83 2.36
N ARG A 224 -35.73 -0.75 3.15
CA ARG A 224 -35.01 0.51 2.94
C ARG A 224 -34.29 0.94 4.22
N PRO A 225 -33.03 1.36 4.13
CA PRO A 225 -32.31 1.91 5.28
C PRO A 225 -32.89 3.30 5.60
N ILE A 226 -33.08 3.59 6.88
CA ILE A 226 -33.54 4.91 7.38
C ILE A 226 -32.44 5.68 8.10
N GLU A 227 -31.41 4.96 8.58
CA GLU A 227 -30.28 5.54 9.29
C GLU A 227 -29.03 4.76 8.91
N ALA A 228 -27.94 5.45 8.60
CA ALA A 228 -26.63 4.86 8.38
C ALA A 228 -25.52 5.68 9.06
N LEU A 229 -24.42 5.03 9.40
CA LEU A 229 -23.19 5.67 9.87
C LEU A 229 -22.26 5.87 8.68
N MET A 230 -22.04 7.13 8.30
CA MET A 230 -20.99 7.51 7.35
C MET A 230 -19.66 7.67 8.05
N VAL A 231 -18.63 7.03 7.50
CA VAL A 231 -17.26 7.05 7.99
C VAL A 231 -16.33 7.47 6.86
N LEU A 232 -15.85 8.71 6.90
CA LEU A 232 -14.87 9.25 5.96
C LEU A 232 -13.47 9.12 6.56
N LYS A 233 -12.56 8.42 5.87
CA LYS A 233 -11.13 8.33 6.23
C LYS A 233 -10.31 9.03 5.16
N TYR A 234 -9.39 9.91 5.56
CA TYR A 234 -8.54 10.71 4.68
C TYR A 234 -7.17 10.97 5.31
N GLY A 235 -6.23 11.53 4.54
CA GLY A 235 -4.84 11.75 4.96
C GLY A 235 -3.96 10.52 4.82
N GLY A 236 -2.81 10.50 5.52
CA GLY A 236 -1.79 9.46 5.33
C GLY A 236 -1.05 9.58 4.00
N VAL A 237 -1.04 10.77 3.41
CA VAL A 237 -0.38 11.08 2.14
C VAL A 237 1.09 11.33 2.39
N LEU A 238 1.96 10.83 1.52
CA LEU A 238 3.40 11.16 1.56
C LEU A 238 3.55 12.68 1.44
N THR A 239 4.23 13.31 2.40
CA THR A 239 4.49 14.74 2.36
C THR A 239 5.55 15.04 1.29
N HIS A 240 5.55 16.27 0.75
CA HIS A 240 6.65 16.71 -0.11
C HIS A 240 7.99 16.70 0.64
N ALA A 241 7.98 17.01 1.94
CA ALA A 241 9.15 16.89 2.80
C ALA A 241 9.65 15.43 2.86
N GLY A 242 8.76 14.47 3.10
CA GLY A 242 9.09 13.05 3.14
C GLY A 242 9.65 12.51 1.83
N GLN A 243 9.12 12.97 0.70
CA GLN A 243 9.71 12.66 -0.61
C GLN A 243 11.12 13.25 -0.73
N LYS A 244 11.28 14.55 -0.44
CA LYS A 244 12.57 15.25 -0.56
C LYS A 244 13.63 14.63 0.36
N GLN A 245 13.27 14.27 1.58
CA GLN A 245 14.15 13.61 2.56
C GLN A 245 14.58 12.22 2.07
N ALA A 246 13.67 11.44 1.48
CA ALA A 246 14.02 10.15 0.87
C ALA A 246 15.05 10.32 -0.26
N GLU A 247 14.83 11.31 -1.13
CA GLU A 247 15.72 11.61 -2.26
C GLU A 247 17.07 12.15 -1.79
N GLU A 248 17.08 13.08 -0.83
CA GLU A 248 18.30 13.64 -0.24
C GLU A 248 19.13 12.56 0.44
N LEU A 249 18.50 11.66 1.20
CA LEU A 249 19.19 10.53 1.81
C LEU A 249 19.76 9.58 0.75
N GLY A 250 19.04 9.34 -0.35
CA GLY A 250 19.55 8.58 -1.49
C GLY A 250 20.75 9.22 -2.17
N ARG A 251 20.70 10.53 -2.37
CA ARG A 251 21.82 11.31 -2.91
C ARG A 251 23.02 11.32 -1.97
N TYR A 252 22.79 11.53 -0.68
CA TYR A 252 23.83 11.51 0.34
C TYR A 252 24.49 10.12 0.41
N PHE A 253 23.69 9.05 0.47
CA PHE A 253 24.20 7.68 0.46
C PHE A 253 25.05 7.42 -0.79
N ARG A 254 24.56 7.80 -1.98
CA ARG A 254 25.30 7.68 -3.23
C ARG A 254 26.65 8.40 -3.18
N ASN A 255 26.68 9.63 -2.66
CA ASN A 255 27.87 10.47 -2.69
C ASN A 255 28.90 10.09 -1.62
N ASN A 256 28.48 9.54 -0.49
CA ASN A 256 29.38 9.23 0.63
C ASN A 256 29.77 7.76 0.74
N MET A 257 29.04 6.84 0.09
CA MET A 257 29.43 5.44 0.11
C MET A 257 30.70 5.19 -0.70
N TYR A 258 31.01 6.05 -1.67
CA TYR A 258 32.22 5.98 -2.48
C TYR A 258 33.01 7.27 -2.34
N LEU A 259 33.54 7.52 -1.14
CA LEU A 259 34.58 8.53 -0.94
C LEU A 259 35.75 8.16 -1.85
N GLY A 260 36.10 9.07 -2.75
CA GLY A 260 37.05 8.80 -3.82
C GLY A 260 38.38 8.29 -3.30
N GLU A 261 38.74 7.08 -3.70
CA GLU A 261 40.04 6.68 -4.22
C GLU A 261 40.01 5.19 -4.59
N GLY A 262 40.53 4.86 -5.78
CA GLY A 262 40.99 3.51 -6.09
C GLY A 262 39.94 2.47 -6.50
N THR A 263 39.80 2.30 -7.81
CA THR A 263 39.33 1.08 -8.50
C THR A 263 37.83 0.75 -8.43
N GLY A 264 37.14 0.95 -9.57
CA GLY A 264 36.33 -0.15 -10.12
C GLY A 264 34.81 -0.05 -10.15
N LEU A 265 34.15 1.03 -9.74
CA LEU A 265 32.66 1.10 -9.80
C LEU A 265 32.13 2.30 -10.61
N LEU A 266 32.68 2.46 -11.81
CA LEU A 266 32.24 3.44 -12.80
C LEU A 266 31.07 2.98 -13.70
N ARG A 267 30.38 1.87 -13.42
CA ARG A 267 29.38 1.32 -14.37
C ARG A 267 28.06 0.88 -13.72
N LEU A 268 26.98 1.44 -14.28
CA LEU A 268 25.56 1.28 -14.00
C LEU A 268 25.06 1.84 -12.66
N HIS A 269 24.81 3.15 -12.66
CA HIS A 269 24.16 3.86 -11.56
C HIS A 269 22.79 4.35 -12.03
N THR A 270 21.72 3.72 -11.54
CA THR A 270 20.34 4.18 -11.77
C THR A 270 19.67 4.33 -10.42
N LEU A 271 19.24 5.55 -10.08
CA LEU A 271 18.40 5.78 -8.92
C LEU A 271 16.96 5.50 -9.35
N ALA A 272 16.39 4.39 -8.89
CA ALA A 272 15.00 4.07 -9.18
C ALA A 272 14.13 4.45 -7.97
N MET A 273 13.22 5.41 -8.17
CA MET A 273 12.26 5.75 -7.12
C MET A 273 11.04 4.83 -7.24
N LEU A 274 10.79 4.03 -6.20
CA LEU A 274 9.62 3.16 -6.10
C LEU A 274 8.61 3.79 -5.14
N SER A 275 7.60 4.46 -5.69
CA SER A 275 6.41 4.85 -4.93
C SER A 275 5.40 3.71 -4.96
N LEU A 276 5.37 2.92 -3.87
CA LEU A 276 4.49 1.76 -3.70
C LEU A 276 2.99 2.08 -3.82
N ASN A 277 2.58 3.36 -3.78
CA ASN A 277 1.18 3.77 -3.92
C ASN A 277 0.75 4.07 -5.36
N THR A 278 1.67 4.19 -6.32
CA THR A 278 1.34 4.64 -7.68
C THR A 278 1.67 3.63 -8.78
N GLY A 279 2.36 2.52 -8.46
CA GLY A 279 2.77 1.52 -9.45
C GLY A 279 3.69 2.05 -10.55
N LEU A 280 4.10 3.32 -10.48
CA LEU A 280 4.92 4.01 -11.46
C LEU A 280 6.36 4.03 -10.97
N MET A 281 7.20 3.26 -11.64
CA MET A 281 8.65 3.35 -11.52
C MET A 281 9.09 4.55 -12.37
N LYS A 282 9.40 5.68 -11.72
CA LYS A 282 10.05 6.80 -12.42
C LYS A 282 11.56 6.58 -12.36
N LEU A 283 12.14 6.37 -13.53
CA LEU A 283 13.58 6.42 -13.74
C LEU A 283 13.96 7.90 -13.86
N SER A 284 14.86 8.36 -12.99
CA SER A 284 15.52 9.67 -13.10
C SER A 284 16.95 9.49 -13.55
#